data_AF-A0A2V7YX64-F1
#
_entry.id   AF-A0A2V7YX64-F1
#
_cell.length_a   1.000
_cell.length_b   1.000
_cell.length_c   1.000
_cell.angle_alpha   90.00
_cell.angle_beta   90.00
_cell.angle_gamma   90.00
#
_symmetry.space_group_name_H-M   'P 1'
#
loop_
_entity.id
_entity.type
_entity.pdbx_description
1 polymer ?
#
loop_
_entity_poly.entity_id
_entity_poly.type
_entity_poly.pdbx_seq_one_letter_code
_entity_poly.pdbx_strand_id
1 'polypeptide(L)'
;EPQETVHFRARVRLAPEAADRAAEARHVPAVEGVSVGAADIYRIYFHGPAYQVMESAWRDGDGVAGRLAGPLPPDHRPEEPPALMDPRLIELCFQTAGVGELGSRGRMALPLHVDRVRTHRHPGVDGVPLFAVARPGDGGTDAYVVDGEGRLYLSLSGYRTVEMPGGLAADLVAPLRAAMEARP
;
A
#
# COMPACT_ATOMS: atom_id res chain seq x y z
N GLU A 1 -34.90 2.21 15.47
CA GLU A 1 -33.83 3.07 16.01
C GLU A 1 -32.63 3.11 15.05
N PRO A 2 -32.02 4.27 14.79
CA PRO A 2 -30.75 4.34 14.07
C PRO A 2 -29.61 3.70 14.90
N GLN A 3 -28.70 2.98 14.24
CA GLN A 3 -27.52 2.38 14.86
C GLN A 3 -26.28 3.25 14.57
N GLU A 4 -25.54 3.61 15.61
CA GLU A 4 -24.23 4.26 15.50
C GLU A 4 -23.12 3.22 15.70
N THR A 5 -22.14 3.18 14.79
CA THR A 5 -20.97 2.29 14.88
C THR A 5 -19.70 3.09 14.67
N VAL A 6 -18.72 2.93 15.56
CA VAL A 6 -17.39 3.53 15.40
C VAL A 6 -16.54 2.63 14.52
N HIS A 7 -16.25 3.07 13.30
CA HIS A 7 -15.40 2.31 12.36
C HIS A 7 -13.90 2.49 12.64
N PHE A 8 -13.47 3.70 13.01
CA PHE A 8 -12.09 3.97 13.39
C PHE A 8 -11.98 5.23 14.27
N ARG A 9 -10.83 5.41 14.92
CA ARG A 9 -10.45 6.64 15.63
C ARG A 9 -8.99 6.98 15.29
N ALA A 10 -8.70 8.27 15.17
CA ALA A 10 -7.36 8.75 14.90
C ALA A 10 -7.11 10.10 15.60
N ARG A 11 -5.83 10.45 15.75
CA ARG A 11 -5.40 11.81 16.11
C ARG A 11 -4.71 12.41 14.90
N VAL A 12 -5.16 13.59 14.49
CA VAL A 12 -4.60 14.31 13.34
C VAL A 12 -3.74 15.45 13.84
N ARG A 13 -2.53 15.58 13.29
CA ARG A 13 -1.65 16.73 13.53
C ARG A 13 -1.37 17.40 12.20
N LEU A 14 -1.84 18.64 12.06
CA LEU A 14 -1.56 19.49 10.91
C LEU A 14 -0.45 20.48 11.26
N ALA A 15 0.37 20.81 10.28
CA ALA A 15 1.37 21.88 10.36
C ALA A 15 1.17 22.83 9.18
N PRO A 16 1.35 24.14 9.35
CA PRO A 16 1.11 25.14 8.31
C PRO A 16 2.06 25.02 7.12
N GLU A 17 3.25 24.46 7.34
CA GLU A 17 4.24 24.19 6.29
C GLU A 17 4.71 22.75 6.38
N ALA A 18 4.91 22.14 5.21
CA ALA A 18 5.64 20.88 5.13
C ALA A 18 7.05 21.15 5.65
N ALA A 19 7.41 20.54 6.78
CA ALA A 19 8.79 20.58 7.24
C ALA A 19 9.65 19.93 6.15
N ASP A 20 10.36 20.74 5.38
CA ASP A 20 11.28 20.34 4.33
C ASP A 20 12.50 19.71 4.99
N ARG A 21 12.31 18.50 5.52
CA ARG A 21 13.41 17.66 5.94
C ARG A 21 13.92 17.04 4.66
N ALA A 22 15.13 17.41 4.28
CA ALA A 22 15.93 16.61 3.36
C ALA A 22 16.03 15.20 3.97
N ALA A 23 15.09 14.35 3.59
CA ALA A 23 15.13 12.94 3.94
C ALA A 23 16.20 12.32 3.07
N GLU A 24 17.06 11.51 3.67
CA GLU A 24 17.95 10.63 2.91
C GLU A 24 17.12 9.85 1.89
N ALA A 25 17.67 9.70 0.68
CA ALA A 25 17.04 8.93 -0.38
C ALA A 25 16.72 7.52 0.15
N ARG A 26 15.47 7.11 -0.04
CA ARG A 26 15.01 5.79 0.37
C ARG A 26 15.30 4.77 -0.71
N HIS A 27 15.39 3.51 -0.30
CA HIS A 27 15.53 2.39 -1.23
C HIS A 27 14.37 2.37 -2.22
N VAL A 28 14.72 2.32 -3.50
CA VAL A 28 13.80 2.17 -4.63
C VAL A 28 13.81 0.70 -5.04
N PRO A 29 12.66 0.00 -5.00
CA PRO A 29 12.62 -1.41 -5.34
C PRO A 29 12.79 -1.62 -6.84
N ALA A 30 13.53 -2.66 -7.23
CA ALA A 30 13.62 -3.13 -8.59
C ALA A 30 12.98 -4.52 -8.70
N VAL A 31 12.45 -4.85 -9.88
CA VAL A 31 11.91 -6.20 -10.13
C VAL A 31 13.08 -7.13 -10.42
N GLU A 32 13.45 -7.96 -9.44
CA GLU A 32 14.56 -8.93 -9.55
C GLU A 32 14.07 -10.37 -9.83
N GLY A 33 12.78 -10.55 -10.17
CA GLY A 33 12.20 -11.87 -10.39
C GLY A 33 10.77 -11.84 -10.89
N VAL A 34 9.93 -12.72 -10.35
CA VAL A 34 8.52 -12.82 -10.73
C VAL A 34 7.71 -11.72 -10.05
N SER A 35 6.98 -10.95 -10.85
CA SER A 35 5.96 -10.02 -10.36
C SER A 35 4.56 -10.59 -10.58
N VAL A 36 3.65 -10.36 -9.63
CA VAL A 36 2.21 -10.58 -9.81
C VAL A 36 1.56 -9.28 -10.30
N GLY A 37 0.71 -9.38 -11.33
CA GLY A 37 0.03 -8.22 -11.93
C GLY A 37 -1.36 -7.96 -11.35
N ALA A 38 -1.89 -6.77 -11.63
CA ALA A 38 -3.21 -6.29 -11.20
C ALA A 38 -4.35 -7.31 -11.47
N ALA A 39 -4.32 -7.99 -12.62
CA ALA A 39 -5.35 -8.96 -12.99
C ALA A 39 -5.45 -10.12 -12.00
N ASP A 40 -4.34 -10.61 -11.46
CA ASP A 40 -4.35 -11.68 -10.46
C ASP A 40 -4.62 -11.14 -9.06
N ILE A 41 -4.10 -9.95 -8.73
CA ILE A 41 -4.36 -9.28 -7.44
C ILE A 41 -5.86 -9.03 -7.24
N TYR A 42 -6.53 -8.43 -8.23
CA TYR A 42 -7.94 -8.03 -8.13
C TYR A 42 -8.95 -9.14 -8.42
N ARG A 43 -8.50 -10.38 -8.64
CA ARG A 43 -9.35 -11.57 -8.49
C ARG A 43 -9.66 -11.90 -7.03
N ILE A 44 -8.81 -11.44 -6.11
CA ILE A 44 -8.94 -11.69 -4.67
C ILE A 44 -9.39 -10.43 -3.93
N TYR A 45 -8.82 -9.28 -4.29
CA TYR A 45 -9.06 -8.01 -3.60
C TYR A 45 -10.36 -7.35 -4.07
N PHE A 46 -11.29 -7.12 -3.14
CA PHE A 46 -12.58 -6.47 -3.40
C PHE A 46 -12.44 -4.94 -3.44
N HIS A 47 -11.87 -4.40 -4.52
CA HIS A 47 -11.73 -2.94 -4.71
C HIS A 47 -12.34 -2.48 -6.04
N GLY A 48 -13.05 -1.36 -5.99
CA GLY A 48 -13.56 -0.69 -7.19
C GLY A 48 -12.43 0.00 -7.98
N PRO A 49 -12.67 0.42 -9.24
CA PRO A 49 -11.62 0.91 -10.15
C PRO A 49 -10.75 2.05 -9.61
N ALA A 50 -11.31 2.96 -8.81
CA ALA A 50 -10.55 4.07 -8.20
C ALA A 50 -9.52 3.62 -7.15
N TYR A 51 -9.67 2.40 -6.62
CA TYR A 51 -8.84 1.82 -5.57
C TYR A 51 -8.13 0.52 -5.99
N GLN A 52 -8.14 0.21 -7.29
CA GLN A 52 -7.24 -0.78 -7.88
C GLN A 52 -5.85 -0.18 -8.08
N VAL A 53 -5.23 0.24 -6.98
CA VAL A 53 -4.02 1.07 -6.93
C VAL A 53 -2.72 0.34 -7.29
N MET A 54 -2.71 -0.98 -7.42
CA MET A 54 -1.50 -1.75 -7.72
C MET A 54 -1.48 -2.18 -9.19
N GLU A 55 -0.46 -1.76 -9.93
CA GLU A 55 -0.15 -2.30 -11.26
C GLU A 55 0.45 -3.70 -11.14
N SER A 56 1.39 -3.85 -10.20
CA SER A 56 2.09 -5.09 -9.92
C SER A 56 2.68 -5.11 -8.52
N ALA A 57 3.04 -6.31 -8.04
CA ALA A 57 3.76 -6.52 -6.80
C ALA A 57 4.85 -7.59 -6.96
N TRP A 58 5.92 -7.51 -6.18
CA TRP A 58 7.00 -8.49 -6.19
C TRP A 58 7.72 -8.51 -4.84
N ARG A 59 8.51 -9.57 -4.61
CA ARG A 59 9.37 -9.66 -3.44
C ARG A 59 10.51 -8.63 -3.51
N ASP A 60 10.73 -7.89 -2.43
CA ASP A 60 11.85 -6.94 -2.27
C ASP A 60 12.64 -7.30 -0.99
N GLY A 61 13.66 -8.15 -1.13
CA GLY A 61 14.45 -8.64 0.01
C GLY A 61 13.64 -9.46 1.02
N ASP A 62 13.51 -8.93 2.24
CA ASP A 62 12.65 -9.48 3.31
C ASP A 62 11.23 -8.90 3.31
N GLY A 63 10.98 -7.91 2.46
CA GLY A 63 9.71 -7.23 2.28
C GLY A 63 9.08 -7.48 0.91
N VAL A 64 8.13 -6.60 0.58
CA VAL A 64 7.34 -6.64 -0.64
C VAL A 64 7.26 -5.24 -1.22
N ALA A 65 7.37 -5.15 -2.53
CA ALA A 65 7.19 -3.92 -3.27
C ALA A 65 5.91 -3.98 -4.11
N GLY A 66 5.29 -2.82 -4.29
CA GLY A 66 4.10 -2.61 -5.11
C GLY A 66 4.25 -1.37 -5.97
N ARG A 67 3.97 -1.47 -7.26
CA ARG A 67 3.97 -0.33 -8.18
C ARG A 67 2.58 0.29 -8.25
N LEU A 68 2.50 1.61 -8.10
CA LEU A 68 1.25 2.36 -8.24
C LEU A 68 0.72 2.25 -9.68
N ALA A 69 -0.56 1.90 -9.83
CA ALA A 69 -1.26 1.93 -11.11
C ALA A 69 -1.61 3.36 -11.54
N GLY A 70 -1.63 3.59 -12.85
CA GLY A 70 -2.09 4.86 -13.42
C GLY A 70 -2.43 4.75 -14.91
N PRO A 71 -3.36 5.58 -15.43
CA PRO A 71 -4.19 6.52 -14.67
C PRO A 71 -5.33 5.83 -13.89
N LEU A 72 -5.71 6.39 -12.74
CA LEU A 72 -6.82 5.90 -11.91
C LEU A 72 -8.01 6.87 -11.99
N PRO A 73 -9.27 6.37 -11.97
CA PRO A 73 -10.44 7.23 -11.83
C PRO A 73 -10.41 8.10 -10.55
N PRO A 74 -11.21 9.18 -10.50
CA PRO A 74 -11.33 10.01 -9.30
C PRO A 74 -11.72 9.21 -8.06
N ASP A 75 -11.08 9.50 -6.92
CA ASP A 75 -11.28 8.80 -5.64
C ASP A 75 -12.21 9.54 -4.67
N HIS A 76 -12.64 10.78 -5.00
CA HIS A 76 -13.58 11.57 -4.22
C HIS A 76 -14.38 12.56 -5.10
N ARG A 77 -15.45 13.15 -4.54
CA ARG A 77 -16.27 14.19 -5.17
C ARG A 77 -16.52 15.35 -4.19
N PRO A 78 -16.33 16.62 -4.58
CA PRO A 78 -15.70 17.08 -5.83
C PRO A 78 -14.24 16.61 -5.95
N GLU A 79 -13.68 16.57 -7.17
CA GLU A 79 -12.30 16.09 -7.40
C GLU A 79 -11.23 17.08 -6.91
N GLU A 80 -11.61 18.35 -6.80
CA GLU A 80 -10.77 19.42 -6.27
C GLU A 80 -11.44 20.11 -5.07
N PRO A 81 -10.64 20.59 -4.10
CA PRO A 81 -9.17 20.46 -4.03
C PRO A 81 -8.73 19.05 -3.58
N PRO A 82 -7.47 18.64 -3.87
CA PRO A 82 -6.93 17.39 -3.37
C PRO A 82 -7.01 17.27 -1.84
N ALA A 83 -7.14 16.03 -1.36
CA ALA A 83 -7.10 15.76 0.07
C ALA A 83 -5.68 16.01 0.66
N LEU A 84 -5.63 16.48 1.92
CA LEU A 84 -4.37 16.70 2.65
C LEU A 84 -3.57 15.42 2.90
N MET A 85 -4.28 14.29 2.95
CA MET A 85 -3.70 12.95 2.98
C MET A 85 -4.07 12.28 1.66
N ASP A 86 -3.19 11.47 1.08
CA ASP A 86 -3.48 10.75 -0.17
C ASP A 86 -4.01 9.35 0.13
N PRO A 87 -5.33 9.08 0.07
CA PRO A 87 -5.89 7.78 0.44
C PRO A 87 -5.33 6.66 -0.44
N ARG A 88 -5.11 6.94 -1.73
CA ARG A 88 -4.56 5.96 -2.68
C ARG A 88 -3.11 5.57 -2.37
N LEU A 89 -2.29 6.46 -1.81
CA LEU A 89 -0.94 6.10 -1.39
C LEU A 89 -0.94 5.29 -0.08
N ILE A 90 -1.89 5.55 0.82
CA ILE A 90 -2.11 4.73 2.02
C ILE A 90 -2.58 3.32 1.61
N GLU A 91 -3.53 3.24 0.69
CA GLU A 91 -4.03 1.98 0.14
C GLU A 91 -2.96 1.21 -0.61
N LEU A 92 -2.06 1.90 -1.33
CA LEU A 92 -0.90 1.25 -1.94
C LEU A 92 -0.03 0.56 -0.89
N CYS A 93 0.20 1.18 0.26
CA CYS A 93 0.91 0.55 1.38
C CYS A 93 0.14 -0.66 1.94
N PHE A 94 -1.17 -0.53 2.19
CA PHE A 94 -1.99 -1.62 2.74
C PHE A 94 -2.07 -2.81 1.81
N GLN A 95 -2.33 -2.59 0.53
CA GLN A 95 -2.45 -3.66 -0.47
C GLN A 95 -1.08 -4.31 -0.72
N THR A 96 0.03 -3.55 -0.72
CA THR A 96 1.37 -4.12 -0.84
C THR A 96 1.71 -5.05 0.34
N ALA A 97 1.43 -4.60 1.58
CA ALA A 97 1.60 -5.43 2.76
C ALA A 97 0.69 -6.68 2.74
N GLY A 98 -0.56 -6.51 2.31
CA GLY A 98 -1.53 -7.59 2.18
C GLY A 98 -1.13 -8.62 1.13
N VAL A 99 -0.61 -8.20 -0.04
CA VAL A 99 -0.11 -9.12 -1.07
C VAL A 99 1.05 -9.94 -0.52
N GLY A 100 1.92 -9.31 0.28
CA GLY A 100 2.98 -10.02 0.99
C GLY A 100 2.48 -11.07 1.97
N GLU A 101 1.54 -10.71 2.84
CA GLU A 101 0.95 -11.65 3.80
C GLU A 101 0.23 -12.80 3.09
N LEU A 102 -0.54 -12.48 2.05
CA LEU A 102 -1.30 -13.47 1.30
C LEU A 102 -0.40 -14.40 0.50
N GLY A 103 0.59 -13.87 -0.22
CA GLY A 103 1.52 -14.69 -1.01
C GLY A 103 2.43 -15.56 -0.15
N SER A 104 2.88 -15.07 1.01
CA SER A 104 3.80 -15.81 1.87
C SER A 104 3.13 -16.74 2.88
N ARG A 105 1.92 -16.43 3.34
CA ARG A 105 1.24 -17.18 4.42
C ARG A 105 -0.15 -17.70 4.04
N GLY A 106 -0.66 -17.33 2.86
CA GLY A 106 -2.00 -17.73 2.42
C GLY A 106 -3.13 -17.09 3.23
N ARG A 107 -2.84 -16.03 4.00
CA ARG A 107 -3.80 -15.38 4.89
C ARG A 107 -4.34 -14.11 4.27
N MET A 108 -5.66 -13.96 4.29
CA MET A 108 -6.33 -12.70 4.00
C MET A 108 -6.64 -11.98 5.30
N ALA A 109 -6.37 -10.69 5.37
CA ALA A 109 -6.56 -9.90 6.57
C ALA A 109 -7.03 -8.49 6.24
N LEU A 110 -7.73 -7.86 7.18
CA LEU A 110 -8.23 -6.49 7.06
C LEU A 110 -7.35 -5.54 7.88
N PRO A 111 -7.24 -4.26 7.48
CA PRO A 111 -6.62 -3.23 8.31
C PRO A 111 -7.26 -3.19 9.71
N LEU A 112 -6.43 -3.33 10.76
CA LEU A 112 -6.87 -3.24 12.15
C LEU A 112 -6.33 -1.96 12.82
N HIS A 113 -5.06 -1.64 12.58
CA HIS A 113 -4.41 -0.52 13.26
C HIS A 113 -3.24 0.04 12.45
N VAL A 114 -2.97 1.33 12.60
CA VAL A 114 -1.75 2.00 12.15
C VAL A 114 -1.25 2.92 13.25
N ASP A 115 0.03 2.82 13.62
CA ASP A 115 0.61 3.70 14.64
C ASP A 115 0.78 5.13 14.11
N ARG A 116 1.23 5.28 12.85
CA ARG A 116 1.33 6.58 12.20
C ARG A 116 1.29 6.50 10.68
N VAL A 117 0.59 7.46 10.08
CA VAL A 117 0.75 7.82 8.66
C VAL A 117 1.30 9.24 8.59
N ARG A 118 2.24 9.49 7.69
CA ARG A 118 2.76 10.83 7.40
C ARG A 118 2.90 11.01 5.90
N THR A 119 2.20 12.02 5.38
CA THR A 119 2.42 12.56 4.04
C THR A 119 3.65 13.48 4.06
N HIS A 120 4.50 13.33 3.05
CA HIS A 120 5.69 14.15 2.83
C HIS A 120 5.57 14.94 1.53
N ARG A 121 4.96 14.35 0.50
CA ARG A 121 4.76 14.96 -0.83
C ARG A 121 3.47 14.42 -1.46
N HIS A 122 2.82 15.24 -2.27
CA HIS A 122 1.69 14.84 -3.11
C HIS A 122 2.17 14.50 -4.53
N PRO A 123 1.58 13.49 -5.19
CA PRO A 123 1.80 13.25 -6.62
C PRO A 123 1.41 14.48 -7.46
N GLY A 124 2.26 14.86 -8.41
CA GLY A 124 1.95 15.92 -9.38
C GLY A 124 1.11 15.40 -10.56
N VAL A 125 0.62 16.33 -11.39
CA VAL A 125 -0.26 16.04 -12.55
C VAL A 125 0.41 15.12 -13.58
N ASP A 126 1.72 15.30 -13.82
CA ASP A 126 2.48 14.51 -14.80
C ASP A 126 2.97 13.15 -14.26
N GLY A 127 2.62 12.80 -13.02
CA GLY A 127 2.76 11.48 -12.39
C GLY A 127 4.06 10.72 -12.67
N VAL A 128 5.08 10.87 -11.81
CA VAL A 128 6.24 9.96 -11.82
C VAL A 128 5.83 8.55 -11.35
N PRO A 129 6.51 7.48 -11.80
CA PRO A 129 6.29 6.15 -11.24
C PRO A 129 6.52 6.14 -9.73
N LEU A 130 5.55 5.61 -8.98
CA LEU A 130 5.61 5.48 -7.53
C LEU A 130 5.61 4.02 -7.11
N PHE A 131 6.36 3.74 -6.05
CA PHE A 131 6.57 2.40 -5.51
C PHE A 131 6.32 2.41 -4.01
N ALA A 132 5.45 1.52 -3.54
CA ALA A 132 5.40 1.18 -2.13
C ALA A 132 6.41 0.08 -1.81
N VAL A 133 7.05 0.17 -0.64
CA VAL A 133 7.86 -0.89 -0.04
C VAL A 133 7.30 -1.15 1.34
N ALA A 134 6.92 -2.39 1.61
CA ALA A 134 6.42 -2.86 2.91
C ALA A 134 7.40 -3.87 3.50
N ARG A 135 7.79 -3.68 4.77
CA ARG A 135 8.75 -4.52 5.48
C ARG A 135 8.26 -4.87 6.89
N PRO A 136 8.70 -6.01 7.46
CA PRO A 136 8.47 -6.28 8.87
C PRO A 136 8.99 -5.13 9.74
N GLY A 137 8.14 -4.63 10.64
CA GLY A 137 8.47 -3.67 11.67
C GLY A 137 8.30 -4.28 13.07
N ASP A 138 8.48 -3.47 14.11
CA ASP A 138 8.23 -3.91 15.48
C ASP A 138 6.71 -4.10 15.73
N GLY A 139 6.28 -5.34 15.90
CA GLY A 139 4.88 -5.68 16.15
C GLY A 139 3.91 -5.42 15.00
N GLY A 140 4.39 -5.21 13.77
CA GLY A 140 3.56 -4.93 12.61
C GLY A 140 4.36 -4.83 11.31
N THR A 141 3.79 -4.17 10.32
CA THR A 141 4.44 -3.85 9.06
C THR A 141 4.66 -2.35 8.95
N ASP A 142 5.87 -1.95 8.57
CA ASP A 142 6.17 -0.58 8.18
C ASP A 142 6.18 -0.50 6.65
N ALA A 143 5.71 0.62 6.12
CA ALA A 143 5.67 0.83 4.68
C ALA A 143 5.98 2.27 4.30
N TYR A 144 6.46 2.48 3.08
CA TYR A 144 6.67 3.80 2.54
C TYR A 144 6.46 3.84 1.03
N VAL A 145 6.19 5.01 0.48
CA VAL A 145 6.02 5.26 -0.97
C VAL A 145 7.12 6.18 -1.47
N VAL A 146 7.80 5.81 -2.56
CA VAL A 146 8.91 6.54 -3.18
C VAL A 146 8.77 6.66 -4.69
N ASP A 147 9.40 7.67 -5.29
CA ASP A 147 9.64 7.75 -6.73
C ASP A 147 10.92 6.99 -7.14
N GLY A 148 11.25 7.04 -8.44
CA GLY A 148 12.45 6.43 -9.01
C GLY A 148 13.78 7.04 -8.52
N GLU A 149 13.74 8.23 -7.91
CA GLU A 149 14.90 8.89 -7.30
C GLU A 149 14.97 8.66 -5.78
N GLY A 150 14.06 7.86 -5.21
CA GLY A 150 14.02 7.57 -3.78
C GLY A 150 13.43 8.70 -2.93
N ARG A 151 12.76 9.69 -3.54
CA ARG A 151 12.06 10.75 -2.80
C ARG A 151 10.82 10.17 -2.14
N LEU A 152 10.71 10.40 -0.83
CA LEU A 152 9.61 9.89 -0.02
C LEU A 152 8.32 10.71 -0.21
N TYR A 153 7.22 10.04 -0.52
CA TYR A 153 5.87 10.63 -0.65
C TYR A 153 5.03 10.38 0.59
N LEU A 154 5.04 9.13 1.08
CA LEU A 154 4.27 8.72 2.25
C LEU A 154 5.06 7.72 3.08
N SER A 155 4.93 7.80 4.40
CA SER A 155 5.44 6.77 5.31
C SER A 155 4.34 6.32 6.27
N LEU A 156 4.29 5.03 6.52
CA LEU A 156 3.34 4.34 7.35
C LEU A 156 4.11 3.43 8.32
N SER A 157 3.79 3.47 9.60
CA SER A 157 4.44 2.61 10.61
C SER A 157 3.43 1.86 11.47
N GLY A 158 3.80 0.65 11.88
CA GLY A 158 3.04 -0.17 12.81
C GLY A 158 1.68 -0.60 12.27
N TYR A 159 1.62 -0.90 10.96
CA TYR A 159 0.42 -1.49 10.36
C TYR A 159 0.17 -2.86 10.95
N ARG A 160 -1.04 -3.09 11.45
CA ARG A 160 -1.50 -4.39 11.94
C ARG A 160 -2.80 -4.76 11.27
N THR A 161 -2.97 -6.05 11.03
CA THR A 161 -4.13 -6.62 10.38
C THR A 161 -4.87 -7.57 11.31
N VAL A 162 -6.13 -7.84 11.00
CA VAL A 162 -6.93 -8.91 11.61
C VAL A 162 -7.29 -9.92 10.54
N GLU A 163 -6.97 -11.19 10.78
CA GLU A 163 -7.24 -12.27 9.83
C GLU A 163 -8.74 -12.44 9.60
N MET A 164 -9.14 -12.59 8.34
CA MET A 164 -10.51 -12.92 8.00
C MET A 164 -10.74 -14.44 8.08
N PRO A 165 -11.88 -14.88 8.63
CA PRO A 165 -12.29 -16.27 8.52
C PRO A 165 -12.53 -16.67 7.06
N GLY A 166 -12.22 -17.92 6.74
CA GLY A 166 -12.38 -18.45 5.39
C GLY A 166 -11.09 -18.34 4.58
N GLY A 167 -10.39 -19.46 4.43
CA GLY A 167 -9.21 -19.53 3.59
C GLY A 167 -9.53 -19.28 2.12
N LEU A 168 -8.51 -18.90 1.34
CA LEU A 168 -8.62 -18.74 -0.10
C LEU A 168 -8.23 -20.02 -0.83
N ALA A 169 -8.88 -20.27 -1.97
CA ALA A 169 -8.55 -21.40 -2.83
C ALA A 169 -7.09 -21.33 -3.30
N ALA A 170 -6.40 -22.46 -3.32
CA ALA A 170 -4.96 -22.50 -3.56
C ALA A 170 -4.55 -21.98 -4.94
N ASP A 171 -5.41 -22.16 -5.95
CA ASP A 171 -5.23 -21.68 -7.31
C ASP A 171 -5.34 -20.15 -7.41
N LEU A 172 -6.18 -19.51 -6.61
CA LEU A 172 -6.27 -18.06 -6.53
C LEU A 172 -4.99 -17.46 -5.93
N VAL A 173 -4.41 -18.10 -4.92
CA VAL A 173 -3.22 -17.59 -4.21
C VAL A 173 -1.92 -17.90 -4.98
N ALA A 174 -1.93 -18.88 -5.90
CA ALA A 174 -0.73 -19.37 -6.56
C ALA A 174 0.12 -18.28 -7.26
N PRO A 175 -0.45 -17.31 -8.01
CA PRO A 175 0.35 -16.25 -8.63
C PRO A 175 1.06 -15.36 -7.61
N LEU A 176 0.37 -15.02 -6.51
CA LEU A 176 0.94 -14.21 -5.43
C LEU A 176 2.04 -14.98 -4.71
N ARG A 177 1.83 -16.28 -4.45
CA ARG A 177 2.85 -17.14 -3.84
C ARG A 177 4.11 -17.22 -4.71
N ALA A 178 3.95 -17.42 -6.02
CA ALA A 178 5.07 -17.46 -6.95
C ALA A 178 5.89 -16.17 -6.92
N ALA A 179 5.23 -15.00 -6.88
CA ALA A 179 5.90 -13.71 -6.78
C ALA A 179 6.63 -13.51 -5.42
N MET A 180 6.10 -14.05 -4.32
CA MET A 180 6.69 -13.91 -2.98
C MET A 180 7.79 -14.95 -2.68
N GLU A 181 7.79 -16.09 -3.37
CA GLU A 181 8.79 -17.16 -3.22
C GLU A 181 9.95 -17.04 -4.23
N ALA A 182 9.79 -16.24 -5.28
CA ALA A 182 10.85 -15.95 -6.23
C ALA A 182 12.09 -15.43 -5.49
N ARG A 183 13.20 -16.15 -5.64
CA ARG A 183 14.51 -15.68 -5.21
C ARG A 183 15.12 -14.83 -6.34
N PRO A 184 15.83 -13.75 -6.02
CA PRO A 184 16.66 -13.06 -6.99
C PRO A 184 17.75 -14.00 -7.55
#